data_AF-A0A1H3F9S0-F1
#
_entry.id   AF-A0A1H3F9S0-F1
#
_cell.length_a   1.000
_cell.length_b   1.000
_cell.length_c   1.000
_cell.angle_alpha   90.00
_cell.angle_beta   90.00
_cell.angle_gamma   90.00
#
_symmetry.space_group_name_H-M   'P 1'
#
loop_
_entity.id
_entity.type
_entity.pdbx_description
1 polymer ?
#
loop_
_entity_poly.entity_id
_entity_poly.type
_entity_poly.pdbx_seq_one_letter_code
_entity_poly.pdbx_strand_id
1 'polypeptide(L)'
;MAVTFFVADSLAECINNYELVQFDEDIHSIIWNDKANLPEIAKILYSLDPFDVKCFMASEVEDLKIVCSELQLVYRDNEQMINFFISLMKLCNIACQQKKHIIAVGD
;
A
#
# COMPACT_ATOMS: atom_id res chain seq x y z
N MET A 1 -4.13 -4.50 -14.17
CA MET A 1 -2.84 -3.85 -13.85
C MET A 1 -2.73 -3.73 -12.35
N ALA A 2 -1.60 -4.11 -11.77
CA ALA A 2 -1.43 -4.21 -10.32
C ALA A 2 -0.21 -3.40 -9.88
N VAL A 3 -0.24 -2.94 -8.63
CA VAL A 3 0.92 -2.30 -8.00
C VAL A 3 1.44 -3.25 -6.92
N THR A 4 2.74 -3.48 -6.88
CA THR A 4 3.35 -4.33 -5.85
C THR A 4 4.17 -3.47 -4.90
N PHE A 5 3.87 -3.56 -3.61
CA PHE A 5 4.61 -2.89 -2.55
C PHE A 5 5.74 -3.78 -2.05
N PHE A 6 6.95 -3.25 -1.94
CA PHE A 6 8.15 -3.94 -1.44
C PHE A 6 8.79 -3.15 -0.30
N VAL A 7 9.39 -3.82 0.69
CA VAL A 7 10.27 -3.15 1.68
C VAL A 7 11.68 -3.09 1.15
N ALA A 8 12.13 -1.94 0.67
CA ALA A 8 13.44 -1.82 0.02
C ALA A 8 13.99 -0.41 0.15
N ASP A 9 15.32 -0.27 0.24
CA ASP A 9 15.96 1.05 0.19
C ASP A 9 16.16 1.55 -1.25
N SER A 10 16.09 0.65 -2.23
CA SER A 10 16.20 0.99 -3.65
C SER A 10 15.48 -0.05 -4.53
N LEU A 11 15.13 0.34 -5.76
CA LEU A 11 14.54 -0.57 -6.76
C LEU A 11 15.38 -1.83 -7.00
N ALA A 12 16.71 -1.74 -6.89
CA ALA A 12 17.60 -2.89 -7.04
C ALA A 12 17.41 -3.93 -5.92
N GLU A 13 17.01 -3.51 -4.72
CA GLU A 13 16.67 -4.42 -3.62
C GLU A 13 15.29 -5.06 -3.79
N CYS A 14 14.35 -4.45 -4.52
CA CYS A 14 13.03 -5.03 -4.78
C CYS A 14 13.12 -6.39 -5.47
N ILE A 15 14.10 -6.56 -6.37
CA ILE A 15 14.29 -7.80 -7.16
C ILE A 15 14.63 -9.01 -6.27
N ASN A 16 15.23 -8.79 -5.11
CA ASN A 16 15.64 -9.85 -4.18
C ASN A 16 14.77 -9.94 -2.92
N ASN A 17 13.69 -9.16 -2.86
CA ASN A 17 12.86 -9.05 -1.67
C ASN A 17 11.70 -10.04 -1.69
N TYR A 18 11.57 -10.83 -0.63
CA TYR A 18 10.49 -11.80 -0.47
C TYR A 18 9.25 -11.21 0.20
N GLU A 19 9.38 -10.05 0.86
CA GLU A 19 8.27 -9.39 1.52
C GLU A 19 7.65 -8.35 0.58
N LEU A 20 6.53 -8.76 0.00
CA LEU A 20 5.74 -7.97 -0.93
C LEU A 20 4.25 -8.04 -0.59
N VAL A 21 3.54 -6.98 -0.95
CA VAL A 21 2.07 -6.94 -0.89
C VAL A 21 1.56 -6.49 -2.24
N GLN A 22 0.70 -7.31 -2.84
CA GLN A 22 0.08 -6.98 -4.11
C GLN A 22 -1.17 -6.13 -3.89
N PHE A 23 -1.25 -5.06 -4.67
CA PHE A 23 -2.40 -4.20 -4.79
C PHE A 23 -3.03 -4.46 -6.15
N ASP A 24 -3.88 -5.48 -6.15
CA ASP A 24 -4.51 -6.00 -7.35
C ASP A 24 -5.56 -5.03 -7.91
N GLU A 25 -5.89 -5.22 -9.17
CA GLU A 25 -6.87 -4.42 -9.90
C GLU A 25 -8.25 -4.42 -9.24
N ASP A 26 -8.65 -5.53 -8.61
CA ASP A 26 -9.91 -5.62 -7.87
C ASP A 26 -9.93 -4.67 -6.67
N ILE A 27 -8.86 -4.69 -5.87
CA ILE A 27 -8.71 -3.85 -4.68
C ILE A 27 -8.62 -2.38 -5.11
N HIS A 28 -7.83 -2.11 -6.15
CA HIS A 28 -7.71 -0.77 -6.73
C HIS A 28 -9.08 -0.26 -7.23
N SER A 29 -9.84 -1.10 -7.93
CA SER A 29 -11.17 -0.75 -8.44
C SER A 29 -12.16 -0.44 -7.32
N ILE A 30 -12.13 -1.20 -6.22
CA ILE A 30 -12.98 -0.94 -5.04
C ILE A 30 -12.65 0.45 -4.46
N ILE A 31 -11.37 0.70 -4.15
CA ILE A 31 -10.94 1.98 -3.57
C ILE A 31 -11.23 3.14 -4.53
N TRP A 32 -11.00 2.95 -5.84
CA TRP A 32 -11.25 3.96 -6.86
C TRP A 32 -12.73 4.31 -7.00
N ASN A 33 -13.62 3.31 -6.97
CA ASN A 33 -15.06 3.52 -7.04
C ASN A 33 -15.58 4.26 -5.80
N ASP A 34 -15.00 4.00 -4.64
CA ASP A 34 -15.38 4.64 -3.37
C ASP A 34 -14.64 5.95 -3.08
N LYS A 35 -13.71 6.39 -3.94
CA LYS A 35 -12.81 7.54 -3.68
C LYS A 35 -13.52 8.83 -3.22
N ALA A 36 -14.78 9.02 -3.58
CA ALA A 36 -15.59 10.17 -3.17
C ALA A 36 -16.03 10.13 -1.70
N ASN A 37 -16.13 8.92 -1.13
CA ASN A 37 -16.53 8.67 0.25
C ASN A 37 -15.34 8.38 1.18
N LEU A 38 -14.14 8.20 0.61
CA LEU A 38 -12.93 7.92 1.36
C LEU A 38 -12.28 9.21 1.91
N PRO A 39 -11.60 9.12 3.06
CA PRO A 39 -10.89 10.26 3.61
C PRO A 39 -9.74 10.68 2.68
N GLU A 40 -9.37 11.97 2.72
CA GLU A 40 -8.34 12.54 1.83
C GLU A 40 -7.00 11.80 1.94
N ILE A 41 -6.68 11.25 3.11
CA ILE A 41 -5.48 10.45 3.33
C ILE A 41 -5.44 9.17 2.49
N ALA A 42 -6.59 8.59 2.12
CA ALA A 42 -6.67 7.44 1.23
C ALA A 42 -6.18 7.74 -0.21
N LYS A 43 -6.01 9.02 -0.54
CA LYS A 43 -5.45 9.47 -1.82
C LYS A 43 -4.11 8.84 -2.12
N ILE A 44 -3.32 8.54 -1.10
CA ILE A 44 -2.01 7.91 -1.32
C ILE A 44 -2.11 6.55 -2.03
N LEU A 45 -3.24 5.84 -1.89
CA LEU A 45 -3.48 4.53 -2.51
C LEU A 45 -4.12 4.65 -3.89
N TYR A 46 -5.21 5.42 -4.03
CA TYR A 46 -5.89 5.54 -5.33
C TYR A 46 -5.20 6.50 -6.32
N SER A 47 -4.18 7.25 -5.87
CA SER A 47 -3.29 8.02 -6.75
C SER A 47 -2.04 7.25 -7.17
N LEU A 48 -1.91 5.98 -6.78
CA LEU A 48 -0.82 5.14 -7.27
C LEU A 48 -1.02 4.90 -8.76
N ASP A 49 0.00 5.25 -9.53
CA ASP A 49 0.02 4.99 -10.96
C ASP A 49 0.56 3.58 -11.19
N PRO A 50 -0.19 2.69 -11.88
CA PRO A 50 0.27 1.35 -12.22
C PRO A 50 1.43 1.34 -13.24
N PHE A 51 1.84 2.48 -13.79
CA PHE A 51 2.99 2.59 -14.69
C PHE A 51 4.19 3.32 -14.08
N ASP A 52 4.06 3.83 -12.84
CA ASP A 52 5.12 4.56 -12.17
C ASP A 52 5.66 3.80 -10.96
N VAL A 53 6.84 4.23 -10.51
CA VAL A 53 7.42 3.76 -9.25
C VAL A 53 7.26 4.85 -8.21
N LYS A 54 6.59 4.51 -7.10
CA LYS A 54 6.46 5.42 -5.95
C LYS A 54 7.24 4.89 -4.75
N CYS A 55 8.20 5.68 -4.30
CA CYS A 55 8.93 5.40 -3.06
C CYS A 55 8.29 6.16 -1.90
N PHE A 56 7.85 5.43 -0.88
CA PHE A 56 7.32 5.97 0.37
C PHE A 56 8.45 6.10 1.41
N MET A 57 8.73 7.33 1.81
CA MET A 57 9.68 7.65 2.87
C MET A 57 9.14 7.22 4.24
N ALA A 58 10.00 7.13 5.27
CA ALA A 58 9.59 6.68 6.60
C ALA A 58 8.39 7.46 7.18
N SER A 59 8.30 8.77 6.92
CA SER A 59 7.15 9.60 7.27
C SER A 59 5.88 9.21 6.51
N GLU A 60 5.98 8.95 5.22
CA GLU A 60 4.82 8.52 4.40
C GLU A 60 4.40 7.07 4.72
N VAL A 61 5.33 6.24 5.21
CA VAL A 61 5.00 4.90 5.72
C VAL A 61 4.12 4.99 6.97
N GLU A 62 4.36 5.98 7.85
CA GLU A 62 3.46 6.24 8.98
C GLU A 62 2.08 6.68 8.50
N ASP A 63 2.01 7.58 7.51
CA ASP A 63 0.73 7.97 6.89
C ASP A 63 0.02 6.75 6.29
N LEU A 64 0.76 5.85 5.63
CA LEU A 64 0.22 4.61 5.05
C LEU A 64 -0.40 3.70 6.11
N LYS A 65 0.20 3.61 7.31
CA LYS A 65 -0.37 2.86 8.43
C LYS A 65 -1.68 3.47 8.94
N ILE A 66 -1.76 4.80 8.97
CA ILE A 66 -2.99 5.50 9.35
C ILE A 66 -4.07 5.21 8.30
N VAL A 67 -3.74 5.31 7.01
CA VAL A 67 -4.66 4.96 5.91
C VAL A 67 -5.17 3.53 6.03
N CYS A 68 -4.27 2.56 6.23
CA CYS A 68 -4.66 1.17 6.38
C CYS A 68 -5.66 0.99 7.54
N SER A 69 -5.44 1.69 8.67
CA SER A 69 -6.31 1.61 9.84
C SER A 69 -7.69 2.21 9.58
N GLU A 70 -7.76 3.38 8.95
CA GLU A 70 -9.01 4.05 8.57
C GLU A 70 -9.80 3.23 7.54
N LEU A 71 -9.12 2.75 6.49
CA LEU A 71 -9.77 1.96 5.45
C LEU A 71 -10.21 0.59 5.94
N GLN A 72 -9.51 0.00 6.90
CA GLN A 72 -9.95 -1.24 7.54
C GLN A 72 -11.29 -1.06 8.28
N LEU A 73 -11.56 0.12 8.85
CA LEU A 73 -12.86 0.42 9.46
C LEU A 73 -13.95 0.63 8.42
N VAL A 74 -13.62 1.30 7.30
CA VAL A 74 -14.56 1.52 6.19
C VAL A 74 -14.95 0.19 5.53
N TYR A 75 -13.97 -0.68 5.29
CA TYR A 75 -14.15 -1.96 4.60
C TYR A 75 -14.25 -3.16 5.54
N ARG A 76 -14.71 -2.96 6.79
CA ARG A 76 -14.78 -3.99 7.83
C ARG A 76 -15.62 -5.24 7.47
N ASP A 77 -16.47 -5.12 6.45
CA ASP A 77 -17.36 -6.18 5.97
C ASP A 77 -16.80 -6.88 4.70
N ASN A 78 -15.63 -6.44 4.20
CA ASN A 78 -14.97 -7.00 3.01
C ASN A 78 -13.65 -7.69 3.40
N GLU A 79 -13.69 -9.02 3.52
CA GLU A 79 -12.53 -9.83 3.96
C GLU A 79 -11.29 -9.66 3.06
N GLN A 80 -11.48 -9.49 1.75
CA GLN A 80 -10.37 -9.31 0.81
C GLN A 80 -9.64 -7.98 1.10
N MET A 81 -10.38 -6.90 1.29
CA MET A 81 -9.85 -5.59 1.64
C MET A 81 -9.13 -5.63 3.00
N ILE A 82 -9.74 -6.27 3.99
CA ILE A 82 -9.15 -6.42 5.33
C ILE A 82 -7.83 -7.18 5.26
N ASN A 83 -7.78 -8.30 4.54
CA ASN A 83 -6.55 -9.08 4.38
C ASN A 83 -5.45 -8.28 3.68
N PHE A 84 -5.80 -7.47 2.69
CA PHE A 84 -4.88 -6.55 2.02
C PHE A 84 -4.34 -5.50 3.00
N PHE A 85 -5.20 -4.78 3.72
CA PHE A 85 -4.76 -3.74 4.66
C PHE A 85 -3.93 -4.32 5.81
N ILE A 86 -4.27 -5.50 6.32
CA ILE A 86 -3.46 -6.20 7.33
C ILE A 86 -2.07 -6.52 6.77
N SER A 87 -1.99 -7.02 5.53
CA SER A 87 -0.73 -7.37 4.89
C SER A 87 0.11 -6.12 4.61
N LEU A 88 -0.50 -5.06 4.09
CA LEU A 88 0.14 -3.77 3.84
C LEU A 88 0.63 -3.14 5.16
N MET A 89 -0.17 -3.19 6.23
CA MET A 89 0.22 -2.68 7.53
C MET A 89 1.36 -3.47 8.16
N LYS A 90 1.40 -4.81 7.97
CA LYS A 90 2.57 -5.62 8.34
C LYS A 90 3.80 -5.17 7.56
N LEU A 91 3.68 -4.98 6.25
CA LEU A 91 4.75 -4.51 5.40
C LEU A 91 5.29 -3.14 5.88
N CYS A 92 4.40 -2.21 6.23
CA CYS A 92 4.78 -0.92 6.83
C CYS A 92 5.50 -1.07 8.16
N ASN A 93 5.02 -1.95 9.05
CA ASN A 93 5.68 -2.19 10.32
C ASN A 93 7.10 -2.75 10.13
N ILE A 94 7.27 -3.64 9.16
CA ILE A 94 8.58 -4.20 8.84
C ILE A 94 9.51 -3.13 8.27
N ALA A 95 9.02 -2.30 7.35
CA ALA A 95 9.77 -1.15 6.84
C ALA A 95 10.22 -0.22 7.98
N CYS A 96 9.32 0.14 8.91
CA CYS A 96 9.67 0.94 10.08
C CYS A 96 10.71 0.25 10.99
N GLN A 97 10.57 -1.06 11.25
CA GLN A 97 11.50 -1.81 12.10
C GLN A 97 12.89 -1.93 11.48
N GLN A 98 12.96 -2.17 10.18
CA GLN A 98 14.20 -2.28 9.42
C GLN A 98 14.78 -0.91 9.05
N LYS A 99 14.08 0.19 9.35
CA LYS A 99 14.40 1.57 8.91
C LYS A 99 14.55 1.69 7.38
N LYS A 100 13.75 0.91 6.66
CA LYS A 100 13.72 0.87 5.20
C LYS A 100 12.52 1.64 4.64
N HIS A 101 12.56 1.90 3.34
CA HIS A 101 11.46 2.49 2.59
C HIS A 101 10.48 1.43 2.07
N ILE A 102 9.29 1.87 1.67
CA ILE A 102 8.36 1.03 0.88
C ILE A 102 8.39 1.52 -0.55
N ILE A 103 8.62 0.63 -1.50
CA ILE A 103 8.60 0.96 -2.93
C ILE A 103 7.39 0.28 -3.54
N ALA A 104 6.46 1.08 -4.06
CA ALA A 104 5.34 0.64 -4.88
C ALA A 104 5.78 0.64 -6.34
N VAL A 105 5.77 -0.53 -6.96
CA VAL A 105 6.14 -0.74 -8.36
C VAL A 105 4.89 -1.18 -9.12
N GLY A 106 4.47 -0.37 -10.08
CA GLY A 106 3.46 -0.76 -11.05
C GLY A 106 3.98 -1.80 -12.06
N ASP A 107 3.08 -2.64 -12.57
CA ASP A 107 3.31 -3.67 -13.59
C ASP A 107 2.88 -3.20 -14.99
#